data_AF-A0A2M7QH95-F1
#
_entry.id   AF-A0A2M7QH95-F1
#
_cell.length_a   1.000
_cell.length_b   1.000
_cell.length_c   1.000
_cell.angle_alpha   90.00
_cell.angle_beta   90.00
_cell.angle_gamma   90.00
#
_symmetry.space_group_name_H-M   'P 1'
#
loop_
_entity.id
_entity.type
_entity.pdbx_description
1 polymer ?
#
loop_
_entity_poly.entity_id
_entity_poly.type
_entity_poly.pdbx_seq_one_letter_code
_entity_poly.pdbx_strand_id
1 'polypeptide(L)'
;MRIAILGSVALAVPPPAQGGTELIAYYQAVGLSEKGHKVLLIAASGTKDQFKKWGGENENLEIIEVGGGNTVDGSNKEFKFDPLMMEASRKLRMEMAALAQVQKVLTERKDDYDIILNNMRGEAVFLELAKILNKPFVNVCHLNLFPELVTLFKEYNTHVITISNAQRKDFPHLNYLATV
;
A
#
# COMPACT_ATOMS: atom_id res chain seq x y z
N MET A 1 -12.77 10.66 -10.66
CA MET A 1 -11.62 9.89 -11.23
C MET A 1 -11.67 8.47 -10.70
N ARG A 2 -10.90 7.55 -11.29
CA ARG A 2 -10.77 6.17 -10.79
C ARG A 2 -9.38 5.96 -10.20
N ILE A 3 -9.28 5.49 -8.96
CA ILE A 3 -8.05 5.52 -8.16
C ILE A 3 -7.80 4.13 -7.57
N ALA A 4 -6.67 3.51 -7.89
CA ALA A 4 -6.20 2.34 -7.18
C ALA A 4 -5.40 2.79 -5.96
N ILE A 5 -5.87 2.47 -4.75
CA ILE A 5 -5.15 2.73 -3.50
C ILE A 5 -4.52 1.42 -3.04
N LEU A 6 -3.20 1.43 -2.89
CA LEU A 6 -2.47 0.31 -2.30
C LEU A 6 -2.32 0.59 -0.81
N GLY A 7 -3.04 -0.15 0.05
CA GLY A 7 -3.03 0.07 1.50
C GLY A 7 -1.82 -0.55 2.18
N SER A 8 -1.98 -1.79 2.65
CA SER A 8 -0.91 -2.60 3.26
C SER A 8 -1.16 -4.05 2.89
N VAL A 9 -0.10 -4.84 2.68
CA VAL A 9 -0.20 -6.31 2.54
C VAL A 9 0.05 -7.03 3.86
N ALA A 10 0.44 -6.30 4.90
CA ALA A 10 0.84 -6.84 6.20
C ALA A 10 -0.28 -6.81 7.24
N LEU A 11 -1.04 -5.71 7.26
CA LEU A 11 -2.16 -5.47 8.16
C LEU A 11 -3.41 -5.05 7.39
N ALA A 12 -4.57 -5.40 7.92
CA ALA A 12 -5.86 -4.96 7.38
C ALA A 12 -6.00 -3.44 7.46
N VAL A 13 -6.80 -2.87 6.55
CA VAL A 13 -7.13 -1.44 6.52
C VAL A 13 -8.61 -1.25 6.88
N PRO A 14 -8.98 -0.40 7.85
CA PRO A 14 -8.13 0.20 8.88
C PRO A 14 -7.47 -0.86 9.79
N PRO A 15 -6.42 -0.53 10.55
CA PRO A 15 -5.69 -1.52 11.33
C PRO A 15 -6.51 -2.04 12.52
N PRO A 16 -6.36 -3.32 12.90
CA PRO A 16 -7.01 -3.88 14.10
C PRO A 16 -6.51 -3.26 15.41
N ALA A 17 -5.31 -2.70 15.39
CA ALA A 17 -4.64 -2.06 16.53
C ALA A 17 -3.85 -0.85 16.02
N GLN A 18 -2.56 -0.72 16.38
CA GLN A 18 -1.72 0.37 15.90
C GLN A 18 -1.27 0.14 14.45
N GLY A 19 -1.42 1.16 13.60
CA GLY A 19 -0.92 1.16 12.21
C GLY A 19 -1.08 2.52 11.52
N GLY A 20 0.01 3.26 11.36
CA GLY A 20 -0.03 4.60 10.74
C GLY A 20 -0.33 4.52 9.24
N THR A 21 0.36 3.62 8.54
CA THR A 21 0.18 3.36 7.11
C THR A 21 -1.27 3.01 6.78
N GLU A 22 -1.84 2.06 7.54
CA GLU A 22 -3.19 1.57 7.32
C GLU A 22 -4.25 2.63 7.64
N LEU A 23 -4.03 3.47 8.66
CA LEU A 23 -4.94 4.59 8.96
C LEU A 23 -4.97 5.62 7.84
N ILE A 24 -3.80 6.00 7.30
CA ILE A 24 -3.74 6.94 6.17
C ILE A 24 -4.44 6.36 4.94
N ALA A 25 -4.18 5.09 4.61
CA ALA A 25 -4.85 4.42 3.49
C ALA A 25 -6.37 4.36 3.67
N TYR A 26 -6.85 4.11 4.89
CA TYR A 26 -8.28 4.14 5.22
C TYR A 26 -8.91 5.51 4.96
N TYR A 27 -8.34 6.58 5.53
CA TYR A 27 -8.88 7.92 5.36
C TYR A 27 -8.81 8.39 3.90
N GLN A 28 -7.77 8.02 3.16
CA GLN A 28 -7.70 8.28 1.73
C GLN A 28 -8.81 7.55 0.97
N ALA A 29 -9.04 6.26 1.25
CA ALA A 29 -10.07 5.48 0.57
C ALA A 29 -11.48 6.00 0.84
N VAL A 30 -11.82 6.25 2.11
CA VAL A 30 -13.12 6.79 2.50
C VAL A 30 -13.29 8.21 1.98
N GLY A 31 -12.35 9.12 2.28
CA GLY A 31 -12.49 10.52 1.91
C GLY A 31 -12.53 10.77 0.40
N LEU A 32 -11.79 10.00 -0.41
CA LEU A 32 -11.85 10.12 -1.87
C LEU A 32 -13.15 9.52 -2.44
N SER A 33 -13.64 8.42 -1.88
CA SER A 33 -14.88 7.79 -2.34
C SER A 33 -16.12 8.62 -2.01
N GLU A 34 -16.17 9.26 -0.82
CA GLU A 34 -17.21 10.21 -0.42
C GLU A 34 -17.22 11.48 -1.31
N LYS A 35 -16.05 11.86 -1.84
CA LYS A 35 -15.93 12.95 -2.82
C LYS A 35 -16.31 12.53 -4.25
N GLY A 36 -16.85 11.32 -4.44
CA GLY A 36 -17.35 10.83 -5.73
C GLY A 36 -16.28 10.22 -6.65
N HIS A 37 -15.06 9.96 -6.16
CA HIS A 37 -14.06 9.21 -6.92
C HIS A 37 -14.31 7.71 -6.79
N LYS A 38 -14.18 6.95 -7.87
CA LYS A 38 -14.21 5.48 -7.81
C LYS A 38 -12.88 4.99 -7.25
N VAL A 39 -12.89 4.33 -6.12
CA VAL A 39 -11.71 3.85 -5.39
C VAL A 39 -11.69 2.33 -5.42
N LEU A 40 -10.56 1.79 -5.89
CA LEU A 40 -10.22 0.39 -5.75
C LEU A 40 -9.14 0.26 -4.66
N LEU A 41 -9.54 -0.15 -3.46
CA LEU A 41 -8.62 -0.38 -2.35
C LEU A 41 -8.10 -1.81 -2.39
N ILE A 42 -6.79 -1.98 -2.57
CA ILE A 42 -6.10 -3.26 -2.51
C ILE A 42 -5.36 -3.32 -1.17
N ALA A 43 -5.74 -4.24 -0.28
CA ALA A 43 -5.22 -4.30 1.08
C ALA A 43 -5.23 -5.72 1.67
N ALA A 44 -4.65 -5.92 2.84
CA ALA A 44 -4.50 -7.24 3.43
C ALA A 44 -5.86 -7.88 3.77
N SER A 45 -5.91 -9.21 3.76
CA SER A 45 -7.05 -9.97 4.29
C SER A 45 -7.50 -9.49 5.67
N GLY A 46 -8.82 -9.33 5.84
CA GLY A 46 -9.45 -8.78 7.03
C GLY A 46 -9.86 -7.31 6.89
N THR A 47 -9.44 -6.62 5.82
CA THR A 47 -9.84 -5.24 5.49
C THR A 47 -11.36 -5.11 5.39
N LYS A 48 -12.06 -6.05 4.72
CA LYS A 48 -13.52 -5.97 4.59
C LYS A 48 -14.23 -6.04 5.95
N ASP A 49 -13.74 -6.89 6.85
CA ASP A 49 -14.30 -6.99 8.20
C ASP A 49 -13.97 -5.78 9.07
N GLN A 50 -12.85 -5.11 8.82
CA GLN A 50 -12.55 -3.83 9.47
C GLN A 50 -13.48 -2.72 8.97
N PHE A 51 -13.75 -2.65 7.68
CA PHE A 51 -14.72 -1.69 7.12
C PHE A 51 -16.14 -1.87 7.68
N LYS A 52 -16.60 -3.10 7.88
CA LYS A 52 -17.90 -3.34 8.58
C LYS A 52 -17.92 -2.83 10.02
N LYS A 53 -16.77 -2.84 10.71
CA LYS A 53 -16.65 -2.39 12.11
C LYS A 53 -16.49 -0.88 12.22
N TRP A 54 -15.70 -0.28 11.34
CA TRP A 54 -15.35 1.14 11.38
C TRP A 54 -16.29 2.02 10.55
N GLY A 55 -16.98 1.45 9.56
CA GLY A 55 -17.75 2.17 8.56
C GLY A 55 -16.89 2.71 7.42
N GLY A 56 -17.51 3.46 6.52
CA GLY A 56 -16.87 4.06 5.33
C GLY A 56 -17.13 3.29 4.03
N GLU A 57 -17.83 2.16 4.08
CA GLU A 57 -18.30 1.46 2.88
C GLU A 57 -19.33 2.33 2.12
N ASN A 58 -19.14 2.44 0.81
CA ASN A 58 -20.06 3.15 -0.08
C ASN A 58 -19.93 2.62 -1.53
N GLU A 59 -20.85 3.03 -2.40
CA GLU A 59 -20.91 2.57 -3.81
C GLU A 59 -19.71 2.98 -4.70
N ASN A 60 -18.88 3.90 -4.21
CA ASN A 60 -17.68 4.35 -4.89
C ASN A 60 -16.42 3.62 -4.40
N LEU A 61 -16.52 2.70 -3.44
CA LEU A 61 -15.38 1.98 -2.87
C LEU A 61 -15.51 0.47 -3.08
N GLU A 62 -14.59 -0.09 -3.87
CA GLU A 62 -14.38 -1.54 -4.00
C GLU A 62 -13.13 -1.96 -3.21
N ILE A 63 -13.24 -3.07 -2.46
CA ILE A 63 -12.13 -3.61 -1.67
C ILE A 63 -11.71 -4.97 -2.23
N ILE A 64 -10.45 -5.10 -2.62
CA ILE A 64 -9.79 -6.36 -2.96
C ILE A 64 -8.80 -6.73 -1.86
N GLU A 65 -8.99 -7.92 -1.29
CA GLU A 65 -8.11 -8.45 -0.26
C GLU A 65 -7.01 -9.30 -0.89
N VAL A 66 -5.77 -9.07 -0.46
CA VAL A 66 -4.57 -9.79 -0.87
C VAL A 66 -3.79 -10.25 0.35
N GLY A 67 -2.91 -11.25 0.18
CA GLY A 67 -2.11 -11.79 1.28
C GLY A 67 -2.94 -12.40 2.40
N GLY A 68 -2.28 -12.78 3.50
CA GLY A 68 -2.90 -13.51 4.62
C GLY A 68 -3.22 -12.67 5.87
N GLY A 69 -2.85 -11.38 5.89
CA GLY A 69 -2.83 -10.55 7.10
C GLY A 69 -1.89 -11.11 8.19
N ASN A 70 -1.46 -10.28 9.13
CA ASN A 70 -0.61 -10.66 10.28
C ASN A 70 0.84 -11.07 9.94
N THR A 71 1.52 -10.32 9.06
CA THR A 71 2.98 -10.49 8.87
C THR A 71 3.83 -9.65 9.84
N VAL A 72 3.18 -8.83 10.66
CA VAL A 72 3.82 -8.06 11.75
C VAL A 72 3.76 -8.81 13.08
N ASP A 73 4.84 -8.72 13.86
CA ASP A 73 4.87 -9.26 15.22
C ASP A 73 3.95 -8.44 16.13
N GLY A 74 3.09 -9.12 16.89
CA GLY A 74 2.05 -8.49 17.73
C GLY A 74 0.64 -9.05 17.54
N SER A 75 0.42 -9.92 16.53
CA SER A 75 -0.79 -10.75 16.50
C SER A 75 -0.62 -11.90 17.51
N ASN A 76 -1.48 -11.98 18.52
CA ASN A 76 -1.46 -12.97 19.62
C ASN A 76 -1.76 -14.41 19.16
N LYS A 77 -1.08 -14.93 18.13
CA LYS A 77 -1.13 -16.36 17.80
C LYS A 77 0.04 -17.07 18.46
N GLU A 78 -0.27 -18.02 19.33
CA GLU A 78 0.71 -18.96 19.89
C GLU A 78 1.60 -19.49 18.78
N PHE A 79 2.91 -19.30 18.92
CA PHE A 79 3.89 -19.83 18.00
C PHE A 79 3.96 -21.35 18.20
N LYS A 80 3.18 -22.12 17.43
CA LYS A 80 3.35 -23.57 17.35
C LYS A 80 4.62 -23.84 16.53
N PHE A 81 5.57 -24.55 17.13
CA PHE A 81 6.77 -24.98 16.44
C PHE A 81 6.38 -25.87 15.25
N ASP A 82 6.62 -25.39 14.04
CA ASP A 82 6.43 -26.12 12.80
C ASP A 82 7.74 -26.10 12.01
N PRO A 83 8.44 -27.25 11.87
CA PRO A 83 9.66 -27.37 11.08
C PRO A 83 9.53 -26.85 9.64
N LEU A 84 8.32 -26.89 9.07
CA LEU A 84 8.02 -26.39 7.73
C LEU A 84 7.91 -24.86 7.67
N MET A 85 7.98 -24.17 8.81
CA MET A 85 7.84 -22.70 8.93
C MET A 85 9.11 -22.02 9.46
N MET A 86 10.22 -22.75 9.56
CA MET A 86 11.44 -22.29 10.24
C MET A 86 12.43 -21.51 9.37
N GLU A 87 12.18 -21.26 8.09
CA GLU A 87 13.16 -20.49 7.32
C GLU A 87 13.17 -19.01 7.74
N ALA A 88 14.37 -18.48 8.02
CA ALA A 88 14.55 -17.10 8.48
C ALA A 88 13.97 -16.05 7.51
N SER A 89 13.91 -16.37 6.21
CA SER A 89 13.37 -15.50 5.16
C SER A 89 11.85 -15.62 4.94
N ARG A 90 11.14 -16.47 5.71
CA ARG A 90 9.71 -16.78 5.49
C ARG A 90 8.86 -15.52 5.39
N LYS A 91 9.00 -14.59 6.36
CA LYS A 91 8.22 -13.34 6.39
C LYS A 91 8.42 -12.50 5.14
N LEU A 92 9.68 -12.34 4.70
CA LEU A 92 10.02 -11.62 3.47
C LEU A 92 9.42 -12.31 2.24
N ARG A 93 9.53 -13.64 2.13
CA ARG A 93 8.96 -14.41 1.01
C ARG A 93 7.45 -14.30 0.94
N MET A 94 6.77 -14.36 2.09
CA MET A 94 5.32 -14.18 2.16
C MET A 94 4.89 -12.77 1.74
N GLU A 95 5.65 -11.75 2.14
CA GLU A 95 5.43 -10.38 1.69
C GLU A 95 5.65 -10.22 0.19
N MET A 96 6.73 -10.78 -0.36
CA MET A 96 6.97 -10.77 -1.81
C MET A 96 5.84 -11.46 -2.58
N ALA A 97 5.31 -12.58 -2.07
CA ALA A 97 4.15 -13.24 -2.66
C ALA A 97 2.89 -12.37 -2.62
N ALA A 98 2.66 -11.63 -1.53
CA ALA A 98 1.54 -10.70 -1.44
C ALA A 98 1.71 -9.50 -2.40
N LEU A 99 2.92 -8.94 -2.52
CA LEU A 99 3.22 -7.89 -3.50
C LEU A 99 2.98 -8.38 -4.94
N ALA A 100 3.33 -9.64 -5.26
CA ALA A 100 3.03 -10.23 -6.56
C ALA A 100 1.51 -10.36 -6.81
N GLN A 101 0.71 -10.68 -5.78
CA GLN A 101 -0.75 -10.66 -5.88
C GLN A 101 -1.28 -9.26 -6.16
N VAL A 102 -0.72 -8.22 -5.54
CA VAL A 102 -1.07 -6.82 -5.85
C VAL A 102 -0.76 -6.49 -7.31
N GLN A 103 0.42 -6.86 -7.82
CA GLN A 103 0.78 -6.65 -9.22
C GLN A 103 -0.16 -7.36 -10.19
N LYS A 104 -0.58 -8.59 -9.86
CA LYS A 104 -1.60 -9.32 -10.61
C LYS A 104 -2.91 -8.54 -10.67
N VAL A 105 -3.43 -8.09 -9.53
CA VAL A 105 -4.67 -7.30 -9.46
C VAL A 105 -4.56 -6.01 -10.28
N LEU A 106 -3.46 -5.27 -10.14
CA LEU A 106 -3.21 -4.06 -10.91
C LEU A 106 -3.24 -4.33 -12.43
N THR A 107 -2.67 -5.46 -12.86
CA THR A 107 -2.61 -5.83 -14.27
C THR A 107 -3.98 -6.26 -14.81
N GLU A 108 -4.69 -7.13 -14.08
CA GLU A 108 -6.01 -7.65 -14.48
C GLU A 108 -7.10 -6.57 -14.44
N ARG A 109 -7.01 -5.63 -13.50
CA ARG A 109 -7.95 -4.53 -13.31
C ARG A 109 -7.45 -3.20 -13.89
N LYS A 110 -6.47 -3.24 -14.81
CA LYS A 110 -5.81 -2.02 -15.35
C LYS A 110 -6.76 -0.97 -15.92
N ASP A 111 -7.95 -1.38 -16.36
CA ASP A 111 -8.93 -0.50 -16.98
C ASP A 111 -9.88 0.12 -15.94
N ASP A 112 -9.80 -0.26 -14.67
CA ASP A 112 -10.70 0.22 -13.61
C ASP A 112 -10.15 1.39 -12.80
N TYR A 113 -8.91 1.80 -13.07
CA TYR A 113 -8.26 2.93 -12.40
C TYR A 113 -7.42 3.75 -13.38
N ASP A 114 -7.27 5.03 -13.10
CA ASP A 114 -6.51 5.99 -13.91
C ASP A 114 -5.15 6.30 -13.27
N ILE A 115 -5.04 6.15 -11.95
CA ILE A 115 -3.86 6.50 -11.14
C ILE A 115 -3.67 5.49 -10.01
N ILE A 116 -2.41 5.26 -9.61
CA ILE A 116 -2.02 4.43 -8.47
C ILE A 116 -1.52 5.33 -7.34
N LEU A 117 -2.17 5.24 -6.18
CA LEU A 117 -1.75 5.88 -4.93
C LEU A 117 -1.25 4.80 -3.96
N ASN A 118 0.06 4.76 -3.74
CA ASN A 118 0.71 3.72 -2.97
C ASN A 118 0.98 4.14 -1.52
N ASN A 119 0.49 3.35 -0.56
CA ASN A 119 0.89 3.39 0.85
C ASN A 119 1.67 2.12 1.27
N MET A 120 1.75 1.10 0.41
CA MET A 120 2.45 -0.15 0.74
C MET A 120 3.96 0.05 0.78
N ARG A 121 4.61 -0.58 1.76
CA ARG A 121 6.07 -0.79 1.75
C ARG A 121 6.45 -1.80 0.67
N GLY A 122 7.68 -1.67 0.15
CA GLY A 122 8.13 -2.45 -1.01
C GLY A 122 7.83 -1.76 -2.33
N GLU A 123 7.57 -0.45 -2.29
CA GLU A 123 7.14 0.44 -3.36
C GLU A 123 7.94 0.31 -4.66
N ALA A 124 9.23 -0.02 -4.58
CA ALA A 124 10.12 -0.16 -5.72
C ALA A 124 9.60 -1.16 -6.77
N VAL A 125 8.92 -2.24 -6.34
CA VAL A 125 8.44 -3.28 -7.26
C VAL A 125 7.30 -2.82 -8.16
N PHE A 126 6.66 -1.70 -7.85
CA PHE A 126 5.54 -1.17 -8.62
C PHE A 126 5.95 -0.13 -9.68
N LEU A 127 7.18 0.39 -9.63
CA LEU A 127 7.61 1.51 -10.49
C LEU A 127 7.63 1.13 -11.97
N GLU A 128 8.31 0.02 -12.32
CA GLU A 128 8.34 -0.48 -13.70
C GLU A 128 6.95 -0.94 -14.15
N LEU A 129 6.17 -1.57 -13.27
CA LEU A 129 4.82 -2.00 -13.60
C LEU A 129 3.91 -0.80 -13.93
N ALA A 130 3.95 0.27 -13.13
CA ALA A 130 3.16 1.47 -13.38
C ALA A 130 3.52 2.11 -14.72
N LYS A 131 4.81 2.13 -15.08
CA LYS A 131 5.30 2.58 -16.39
C LYS A 131 4.75 1.70 -17.52
N ILE A 132 4.83 0.37 -17.41
CA ILE A 132 4.30 -0.57 -18.41
C ILE A 132 2.78 -0.39 -18.58
N LEU A 133 2.05 -0.20 -17.48
CA LEU A 133 0.61 0.02 -17.50
C LEU A 133 0.21 1.45 -17.92
N ASN A 134 1.19 2.33 -18.15
CA ASN A 134 1.01 3.76 -18.43
C ASN A 134 0.10 4.45 -17.39
N LYS A 135 0.38 4.21 -16.11
CA LYS A 135 -0.37 4.77 -14.97
C LYS A 135 0.53 5.72 -14.18
N PRO A 136 0.07 6.95 -13.89
CA PRO A 136 0.75 7.78 -12.90
C PRO A 136 0.83 7.04 -11.56
N PHE A 137 2.02 7.06 -10.95
CA PHE A 137 2.30 6.44 -9.67
C PHE A 137 2.68 7.52 -8.65
N VAL A 138 1.96 7.54 -7.53
CA VAL A 138 2.20 8.44 -6.41
C VAL A 138 2.52 7.61 -5.18
N ASN A 139 3.69 7.81 -4.60
CA ASN A 139 4.12 7.10 -3.41
C ASN A 139 3.94 7.94 -2.14
N VAL A 140 3.33 7.37 -1.11
CA VAL A 140 3.25 7.95 0.24
C VAL A 140 4.34 7.30 1.10
N CYS A 141 5.33 8.08 1.51
CA CYS A 141 6.50 7.61 2.25
C CYS A 141 6.24 7.50 3.75
N HIS A 142 5.74 6.35 4.18
CA HIS A 142 5.57 6.01 5.61
C HIS A 142 6.87 5.66 6.33
N LEU A 143 7.89 5.22 5.58
CA LEU A 143 9.21 4.84 6.07
C LEU A 143 10.29 5.79 5.54
N ASN A 144 11.48 5.71 6.12
CA ASN A 144 12.62 6.52 5.69
C ASN A 144 13.01 6.20 4.24
N LEU A 145 13.36 7.26 3.50
CA LEU A 145 13.99 7.14 2.20
C LEU A 145 15.46 6.72 2.36
N PHE A 146 15.97 5.97 1.38
CA PHE A 146 17.36 5.53 1.32
C PHE A 146 17.87 5.61 -0.13
N PRO A 147 19.19 5.71 -0.35
CA PRO A 147 19.77 6.05 -1.66
C PRO A 147 19.31 5.18 -2.83
N GLU A 148 19.17 3.87 -2.63
CA GLU A 148 18.75 2.91 -3.66
C GLU A 148 17.31 3.17 -4.11
N LEU A 149 16.38 3.41 -3.18
CA LEU A 149 15.00 3.76 -3.51
C LEU A 149 14.91 5.14 -4.18
N VAL A 150 15.68 6.11 -3.69
CA VAL A 150 15.74 7.47 -4.24
C VAL A 150 16.24 7.47 -5.69
N THR A 151 17.19 6.59 -6.01
CA THR A 151 17.71 6.41 -7.37
C THR A 151 16.59 5.98 -8.32
N LEU A 152 15.78 5.01 -7.91
CA LEU A 152 14.61 4.58 -8.67
C LEU A 152 13.58 5.70 -8.80
N PHE A 153 13.24 6.40 -7.72
CA PHE A 153 12.28 7.51 -7.79
C PHE A 153 12.70 8.62 -8.76
N LYS A 154 14.01 8.90 -8.88
CA LYS A 154 14.53 9.84 -9.88
C LYS A 154 14.41 9.30 -11.30
N GLU A 155 14.80 8.05 -11.53
CA GLU A 155 14.75 7.41 -12.84
C GLU A 155 13.31 7.36 -13.40
N TYR A 156 12.35 7.04 -12.54
CA TYR A 156 10.93 6.96 -12.90
C TYR A 156 10.18 8.29 -12.74
N ASN A 157 10.86 9.39 -12.37
CA ASN A 157 10.25 10.68 -12.04
C ASN A 157 9.01 10.54 -11.11
N THR A 158 9.13 9.70 -10.08
CA THR A 158 8.03 9.32 -9.20
C THR A 158 7.55 10.48 -8.36
N HIS A 159 6.23 10.67 -8.30
CA HIS A 159 5.61 11.65 -7.40
C HIS A 159 5.61 11.12 -5.96
N VAL A 160 6.01 11.97 -5.01
CA VAL A 160 6.21 11.57 -3.62
C VAL A 160 5.41 12.46 -2.66
N ILE A 161 4.70 11.84 -1.73
CA ILE A 161 4.07 12.48 -0.57
C ILE A 161 4.80 12.00 0.68
N THR A 162 5.27 12.92 1.52
CA THR A 162 6.07 12.60 2.73
C THR A 162 5.26 12.77 4.00
N ILE A 163 5.62 12.11 5.09
CA ILE A 163 4.95 12.35 6.39
C ILE A 163 5.28 13.71 7.01
N SER A 164 6.39 14.32 6.61
CA SER A 164 6.79 15.65 7.08
C SER A 164 7.75 16.32 6.11
N ASN A 165 7.91 17.63 6.23
CA ASN A 165 8.94 18.37 5.50
C ASN A 165 10.36 17.95 5.92
N ALA A 166 10.56 17.46 7.14
CA ALA A 166 11.86 17.03 7.63
C ALA A 166 12.41 15.83 6.84
N GLN A 167 11.53 14.92 6.42
CA GLN A 167 11.89 13.72 5.62
C GLN A 167 12.49 14.08 4.24
N ARG A 168 12.30 15.32 3.76
CA ARG A 168 12.78 15.79 2.46
C ARG A 168 14.22 16.30 2.50
N LYS A 169 14.77 16.56 3.69
CA LYS A 169 16.04 17.27 3.89
C LYS A 169 17.21 16.58 3.20
N ASP A 170 17.28 15.25 3.29
CA ASP A 170 18.40 14.48 2.74
C ASP A 170 18.28 14.27 1.22
N PHE A 171 17.09 14.46 0.65
CA PHE A 171 16.80 14.21 -0.76
C PHE A 171 15.92 15.31 -1.38
N PRO A 172 16.36 16.59 -1.43
CA PRO A 172 15.52 17.73 -1.83
C PRO A 172 15.10 17.73 -3.30
N HIS A 173 15.72 16.90 -4.13
CA HIS A 173 15.54 16.88 -5.59
C HIS A 173 14.47 15.89 -6.09
N LEU A 174 13.71 15.25 -5.20
CA LEU A 174 12.60 14.39 -5.60
C LEU A 174 11.37 15.22 -5.99
N ASN A 175 10.46 14.61 -6.75
CA ASN A 175 9.21 15.23 -7.20
C ASN A 175 8.16 15.19 -6.06
N TYR A 176 8.33 16.06 -5.07
CA TYR A 176 7.44 16.15 -3.92
C TYR A 176 6.13 16.87 -4.27
N LEU A 177 5.01 16.26 -3.92
CA LEU A 177 3.67 16.85 -4.09
C LEU A 177 3.16 17.52 -2.82
N ALA A 178 3.21 16.81 -1.69
CA ALA A 178 2.56 17.23 -0.45
C ALA A 178 3.16 16.52 0.77
N THR A 179 2.68 16.88 1.96
CA THR A 179 2.78 16.04 3.15
C THR A 179 1.40 15.47 3.49
N VAL A 180 1.35 14.30 4.16
CA VAL A 180 0.09 13.81 4.75
C VAL A 180 -0.40 14.68 5.89
#